data_AF-A0AAJ4JMZ6-F1
#
_entry.id   AF-A0AAJ4JMZ6-F1
#
_cell.length_a   1.000
_cell.length_b   1.000
_cell.length_c   1.000
_cell.angle_alpha   90.00
_cell.angle_beta   90.00
_cell.angle_gamma   90.00
#
_symmetry.space_group_name_H-M   'P 1'
#
loop_
_entity.id
_entity.type
_entity.pdbx_description
1 polymer ?
#
loop_
_entity_poly.entity_id
_entity_poly.type
_entity_poly.pdbx_seq_one_letter_code
_entity_poly.pdbx_strand_id
1 'polypeptide(L)'
;MAIGFGYLLSLLSLVTTYLLSKGKSIKRKYIYFGIMVMTVLAPFLSFAIGLTYARIVENGWAALIIWYLFPLFFLLGLILLLVGTFKKQVE
;
A
#
# COMPACT_ATOMS: atom_id res chain seq x y z
N MET A 1 15.50 -13.25 3.46
CA MET A 1 15.34 -12.29 4.57
C MET A 1 14.59 -11.02 4.14
N ALA A 2 15.04 -10.31 3.10
CA ALA A 2 14.40 -9.07 2.62
C ALA A 2 12.91 -9.21 2.22
N ILE A 3 12.54 -10.29 1.50
CA ILE A 3 11.16 -10.53 1.03
C ILE A 3 10.17 -10.62 2.21
N GLY A 4 10.49 -11.43 3.23
CA GLY A 4 9.63 -11.61 4.40
C GLY A 4 9.42 -10.32 5.18
N PHE A 5 10.43 -9.45 5.22
CA PHE A 5 10.35 -8.16 5.90
C PHE A 5 9.36 -7.20 5.20
N GLY A 6 9.33 -7.19 3.87
CA GLY A 6 8.39 -6.37 3.11
C GLY A 6 6.92 -6.76 3.34
N TYR A 7 6.62 -8.06 3.39
CA TYR A 7 5.28 -8.53 3.74
C TYR A 7 4.90 -8.22 5.20
N LEU A 8 5.84 -8.40 6.14
CA LEU A 8 5.60 -8.11 7.55
C LEU A 8 5.26 -6.62 7.77
N LEU A 9 6.07 -5.71 7.20
CA LEU A 9 5.82 -4.27 7.31
C LEU A 9 4.47 -3.87 6.69
N SER A 10 4.13 -4.46 5.53
CA SER A 10 2.84 -4.21 4.88
C SER A 10 1.67 -4.64 5.78
N LEU A 11 1.74 -5.81 6.40
CA LEU A 11 0.72 -6.29 7.35
C LEU A 11 0.63 -5.41 8.60
N LEU A 12 1.76 -5.06 9.20
CA LEU A 12 1.80 -4.18 10.38
C LEU A 12 1.21 -2.80 10.08
N SER A 13 1.50 -2.23 8.91
CA SER A 13 0.92 -0.95 8.49
C SER A 13 -0.59 -1.01 8.30
N LEU A 14 -1.12 -2.13 7.82
CA LEU A 14 -2.55 -2.35 7.65
C LEU A 14 -3.25 -2.41 9.01
N VAL A 15 -2.69 -3.18 9.95
CA VAL A 15 -3.23 -3.31 11.31
C VAL A 15 -3.21 -1.98 12.04
N THR A 16 -2.07 -1.28 12.03
CA THR A 16 -1.93 0.02 12.70
C THR A 16 -2.88 1.07 12.12
N THR A 17 -2.99 1.14 10.78
CA THR A 17 -3.93 2.07 10.12
C THR A 17 -5.37 1.73 10.43
N TYR A 18 -5.74 0.44 10.44
CA TYR A 18 -7.07 0.00 10.82
C TYR A 18 -7.42 0.45 12.25
N LEU A 19 -6.52 0.22 13.21
CA LEU A 19 -6.70 0.63 14.60
C LEU A 19 -6.83 2.16 14.74
N LEU A 20 -5.98 2.94 14.06
CA LEU A 20 -6.03 4.41 14.07
C LEU A 20 -7.32 4.96 13.42
N SER A 21 -7.86 4.24 12.45
CA SER A 21 -9.07 4.62 11.72
C SER A 21 -10.37 4.22 12.45
N LYS A 22 -10.28 3.41 13.52
CA LYS A 22 -11.43 2.93 14.28
C LYS A 22 -12.15 4.11 14.96
N GLY A 23 -13.48 4.14 14.85
CA GLY A 23 -14.30 5.23 15.39
C GLY A 23 -14.18 6.56 14.64
N LYS A 24 -13.42 6.63 13.54
CA LYS A 24 -13.36 7.82 12.67
C LYS A 24 -14.43 7.77 11.59
N SER A 25 -14.84 8.93 11.11
CA SER A 25 -15.76 9.05 9.97
C SER A 25 -15.18 8.35 8.73
N ILE A 26 -16.06 7.89 7.83
CA ILE A 26 -15.66 7.22 6.60
C ILE A 26 -14.66 8.06 5.79
N LYS A 27 -14.82 9.39 5.82
CA LYS A 27 -13.92 10.38 5.21
C LYS A 27 -12.48 10.23 5.70
N ARG A 28 -12.30 10.25 7.02
CA ARG A 28 -10.97 10.11 7.65
C ARG A 28 -10.37 8.73 7.42
N LYS A 29 -11.19 7.66 7.41
CA LYS A 29 -10.71 6.31 7.07
C LYS A 29 -10.07 6.29 5.68
N TYR A 30 -10.73 6.84 4.67
CA TYR A 30 -10.16 6.93 3.32
C TYR A 30 -8.85 7.71 3.26
N ILE A 31 -8.73 8.82 4.01
CA ILE A 31 -7.48 9.58 4.10
C ILE A 31 -6.36 8.74 4.73
N TYR A 32 -6.61 8.12 5.88
CA TYR A 32 -5.61 7.27 6.57
C TYR A 32 -5.15 6.10 5.70
N PHE A 33 -6.09 5.41 5.05
CA PHE A 33 -5.77 4.32 4.13
C PHE A 33 -5.05 4.81 2.87
N GLY A 34 -5.42 5.96 2.31
CA GLY A 34 -4.73 6.53 1.16
C GLY A 34 -3.27 6.83 1.46
N ILE A 35 -3.00 7.52 2.57
CA ILE A 35 -1.62 7.82 3.01
C ILE A 35 -0.83 6.54 3.28
N MET A 36 -1.40 5.58 4.03
CA MET A 36 -0.73 4.30 4.31
C MET A 36 -0.40 3.54 3.03
N VAL A 37 -1.34 3.49 2.08
CA VAL A 37 -1.13 2.78 0.82
C VAL A 37 -0.03 3.44 0.00
N MET A 38 0.01 4.78 -0.06
CA MET A 38 1.04 5.50 -0.82
C MET A 38 2.44 5.39 -0.20
N THR A 39 2.54 5.52 1.13
CA THR A 39 3.82 5.70 1.82
C THR A 39 4.46 4.41 2.29
N VAL A 40 3.65 3.41 2.65
CA VAL A 40 4.13 2.16 3.23
C VAL A 40 3.82 1.00 2.31
N LEU A 41 2.54 0.78 1.99
CA LEU A 41 2.14 -0.42 1.24
C LEU A 41 2.73 -0.42 -0.18
N ALA A 42 2.70 0.71 -0.90
CA ALA A 42 3.23 0.80 -2.26
C ALA A 42 4.72 0.40 -2.36
N PRO A 43 5.67 1.00 -1.62
CA PRO A 43 7.06 0.58 -1.70
C PRO A 43 7.27 -0.83 -1.16
N PHE A 44 6.78 -1.18 0.03
CA PHE A 44 7.12 -2.47 0.64
C PHE A 44 6.47 -3.67 -0.06
N LEU A 45 5.20 -3.54 -0.47
CA LEU A 45 4.48 -4.63 -1.12
C LEU A 45 4.95 -4.82 -2.57
N SER A 46 5.23 -3.73 -3.31
CA SER A 46 5.79 -3.85 -4.66
C SER A 46 7.15 -4.54 -4.65
N PHE A 47 8.06 -4.15 -3.75
CA PHE A 47 9.36 -4.81 -3.58
C PHE A 47 9.22 -6.27 -3.14
N ALA A 48 8.33 -6.57 -2.18
CA ALA A 48 8.12 -7.94 -1.72
C ALA A 48 7.63 -8.85 -2.86
N ILE A 49 6.64 -8.40 -3.64
CA ILE A 49 6.11 -9.15 -4.77
C ILE A 49 7.15 -9.27 -5.88
N GLY A 50 7.81 -8.17 -6.25
CA GLY A 50 8.78 -8.16 -7.35
C GLY A 50 10.00 -9.04 -7.09
N LEU A 51 10.54 -9.01 -5.87
CA LEU A 51 11.64 -9.90 -5.49
C LEU A 51 11.20 -11.35 -5.37
N THR A 52 9.96 -11.61 -4.93
CA THR A 52 9.38 -12.97 -4.92
C THR A 52 9.27 -13.51 -6.33
N TYR A 53 8.75 -12.70 -7.25
CA TYR A 53 8.61 -13.07 -8.66
C TYR A 53 9.97 -13.34 -9.31
N ALA A 54 10.95 -12.45 -9.11
CA ALA A 54 12.32 -12.64 -9.60
C ALA A 54 12.98 -13.92 -9.08
N ARG A 55 12.69 -14.31 -7.83
CA ARG A 55 13.16 -15.56 -7.24
C ARG A 55 12.48 -16.79 -7.85
N ILE A 56 11.17 -16.73 -8.09
CA ILE A 56 10.41 -17.84 -8.68
C ILE A 56 10.86 -18.12 -10.11
N VAL A 57 11.12 -17.07 -10.89
CA VAL A 57 11.54 -17.16 -12.29
C VAL A 57 13.07 -17.27 -12.43
N GLU A 58 13.80 -17.22 -11.30
CA GLU A 58 15.27 -17.26 -11.23
C GLU A 58 15.97 -16.21 -12.13
N ASN A 59 15.32 -15.04 -12.30
CA ASN A 59 15.79 -13.98 -13.19
C ASN A 59 15.70 -12.62 -12.50
N GLY A 60 16.85 -11.98 -12.28
CA GLY A 60 16.92 -10.65 -11.65
C GLY A 60 16.19 -9.54 -12.42
N TRP A 61 16.10 -9.65 -13.75
CA TRP A 61 15.34 -8.69 -14.57
C TRP A 61 13.84 -8.75 -14.32
N ALA A 62 13.32 -9.89 -13.87
CA ALA A 62 11.91 -10.00 -13.52
C ALA A 62 11.53 -9.12 -12.32
N ALA A 63 12.50 -8.67 -11.50
CA ALA A 63 12.26 -7.68 -10.44
C ALA A 63 11.80 -6.32 -10.98
N LEU A 64 12.00 -6.02 -12.28
CA LEU A 64 11.50 -4.80 -12.90
C LEU A 64 9.97 -4.69 -12.90
N ILE A 65 9.24 -5.79 -12.59
CA ILE A 65 7.80 -5.73 -12.34
C ILE A 65 7.42 -4.73 -11.24
N ILE A 66 8.36 -4.40 -10.33
CA ILE A 66 8.22 -3.34 -9.31
C ILE A 66 7.85 -2.00 -9.96
N TRP A 67 8.37 -1.68 -11.15
CA TRP A 67 8.07 -0.43 -11.86
C TRP A 67 6.61 -0.31 -12.29
N TYR A 68 5.88 -1.42 -12.40
CA TYR A 68 4.45 -1.41 -12.68
C TYR A 68 3.64 -1.50 -11.38
N LEU A 69 4.07 -2.33 -10.44
CA LEU A 69 3.38 -2.51 -9.16
C LEU A 69 3.41 -1.27 -8.28
N PHE A 70 4.54 -0.56 -8.21
CA PHE A 70 4.66 0.63 -7.37
C PHE A 70 3.70 1.74 -7.82
N PRO A 71 3.69 2.19 -9.09
CA PRO A 71 2.72 3.17 -9.55
C PRO A 71 1.27 2.71 -9.39
N LEU A 72 0.99 1.42 -9.62
CA LEU A 72 -0.36 0.87 -9.43
C LEU A 72 -0.84 1.03 -7.98
N PHE A 73 -0.06 0.58 -7.00
CA PHE A 73 -0.40 0.73 -5.59
C PHE A 73 -0.43 2.21 -5.16
N PHE A 74 0.50 3.02 -5.65
CA PHE A 74 0.51 4.46 -5.36
C PHE A 74 -0.75 5.15 -5.88
N LEU A 75 -1.19 4.84 -7.10
CA LEU A 75 -2.43 5.36 -7.69
C LEU A 75 -3.66 4.93 -6.90
N LEU A 76 -3.72 3.67 -6.43
CA LEU A 76 -4.80 3.21 -5.55
C LEU A 76 -4.85 4.03 -4.26
N GLY A 77 -3.69 4.27 -3.65
CA GLY A 77 -3.61 5.13 -2.46
C GLY A 77 -4.02 6.58 -2.73
N LEU A 78 -3.61 7.13 -3.88
CA LEU A 78 -4.00 8.47 -4.31
C LEU A 78 -5.51 8.58 -4.53
N ILE A 79 -6.14 7.60 -5.18
CA ILE A 79 -7.59 7.56 -5.37
C ILE A 79 -8.31 7.55 -4.02
N LEU A 80 -7.88 6.70 -3.07
CA LEU A 80 -8.45 6.66 -1.73
C LEU A 80 -8.30 8.02 -1.02
N LEU A 81 -7.14 8.67 -1.14
CA LEU A 81 -6.88 9.98 -0.55
C LEU A 81 -7.79 11.06 -1.14
N LEU A 82 -7.97 11.06 -2.46
CA LEU A 82 -8.85 12.00 -3.16
C LEU A 82 -10.31 11.78 -2.76
N VAL A 83 -10.78 10.53 -2.74
CA VAL A 83 -12.13 10.20 -2.24
C VAL A 83 -12.30 10.68 -0.82
N GLY A 84 -11.32 10.42 0.05
CA GLY A 84 -11.34 10.89 1.43
C GLY A 84 -11.32 12.42 1.56
N THR A 85 -10.68 13.14 0.65
CA THR A 85 -10.57 14.61 0.74
C THR A 85 -11.84 15.29 0.22
N PHE A 86 -12.34 14.84 -0.94
CA PHE A 86 -13.47 15.43 -1.65
C PHE A 86 -14.84 14.91 -1.23
N LYS A 87 -14.91 13.80 -0.48
CA LYS A 87 -16.18 13.34 0.08
C LYS A 87 -16.74 14.43 0.99
N LYS A 88 -17.87 15.01 0.57
CA LYS A 88 -18.66 15.93 1.38
C LYS A 88 -19.05 15.21 2.67
N GLN A 89 -18.90 15.88 3.81
CA GLN A 89 -19.50 15.41 5.04
C GLN A 89 -21.01 15.47 4.83
N VAL A 90 -21.61 14.33 4.57
CA VAL A 90 -23.01 14.11 4.88
C VAL A 90 -22.97 13.49 6.28
N GLU A 91 -22.84 14.37 7.28
CA GLU A 91 -23.21 14.07 8.67
C GLU A 91 -24.65 14.52 8.86
#